data_AF-A0AA42B086-F1
#
_entry.id   AF-A0AA42B086-F1
#
_cell.length_a   1.000
_cell.length_b   1.000
_cell.length_c   1.000
_cell.angle_alpha   90.00
_cell.angle_beta   90.00
_cell.angle_gamma   90.00
#
_symmetry.space_group_name_H-M   'P 1'
#
loop_
_entity.id
_entity.type
_entity.pdbx_description
1 polymer ?
#
loop_
_entity_poly.entity_id
_entity_poly.type
_entity_poly.pdbx_seq_one_letter_code
_entity_poly.pdbx_strand_id
1 'polypeptide(L)'
;IAVVSVMAITTNLVTLIMLFIWKTNIWLVALFYIVLLTTEVTYLSAVLYKFTKGGYLPVALALLLMVMMGIWHYVHKKRYMFELKNKVSGEFVRDLVKNQDVNRIPGIGLLYSELVQGIPPIFPHFVKKIPSIHSVLVFVSIKRIPVSKVAAEERFIFRQVEQKHYRMFRCVARYGYNDIVGKSEEFEQDLVQNLKEFIRYEYYVLEYGSTEDTNTNPLSVEVASVPHSGQIAATGTRSSSNSSSGILTAPLERADKEIEFVQKAMEKGVVYLLGETEVLAEENSSILKRIVVNYLYHFLRKNLRESDKILSIPHRKLLRVGMTYEI
;
A
#
# COMPACT_ATOMS: atom_id res chain seq x y z
N ILE A 1 25.25 28.23 7.61
CA ILE A 1 24.08 28.28 8.53
C ILE A 1 23.84 26.91 9.14
N ALA A 2 23.49 25.86 8.36
CA ALA A 2 23.25 24.51 8.88
C ALA A 2 24.35 23.97 9.80
N VAL A 3 25.63 24.07 9.41
CA VAL A 3 26.77 23.63 10.25
C VAL A 3 26.84 24.39 11.58
N VAL A 4 26.61 25.70 11.58
CA VAL A 4 26.60 26.54 12.79
C VAL A 4 25.41 26.18 13.69
N SER A 5 24.25 25.92 13.10
CA SER A 5 23.06 25.47 13.83
C SER A 5 23.27 24.10 14.48
N VAL A 6 23.95 23.17 13.80
CA VAL A 6 24.30 21.87 14.38
C VAL A 6 25.29 22.03 15.54
N MET A 7 26.32 22.87 15.39
CA MET A 7 27.26 23.19 16.47
C MET A 7 26.52 23.72 17.71
N ALA A 8 25.61 24.68 17.52
CA ALA A 8 24.80 25.22 18.60
C ALA A 8 23.91 24.17 19.28
N ILE A 9 23.27 23.28 18.52
CA ILE A 9 22.48 22.18 19.07
C ILE A 9 23.38 21.23 19.90
N THR A 10 24.57 20.91 19.40
CA THR A 10 25.52 20.04 20.13
C THR A 10 26.02 20.68 21.42
N THR A 11 26.32 21.98 21.42
CA THR A 11 26.72 22.71 22.63
C THR A 11 25.60 22.71 23.67
N ASN A 12 24.36 22.99 23.26
CA ASN A 12 23.19 22.90 24.15
C ASN A 12 23.00 21.48 24.71
N LEU A 13 23.17 20.45 23.87
CA LEU A 13 23.04 19.05 24.29
C LEU A 13 24.15 18.65 25.27
N VAL A 14 25.41 19.00 25.00
CA VAL A 14 26.55 18.69 25.88
C VAL A 14 26.42 19.41 27.22
N THR A 15 25.97 20.67 27.23
CA THR A 15 25.69 21.40 28.47
C THR A 15 24.57 20.72 29.29
N LEU A 16 23.51 20.24 28.64
CA LEU A 16 22.45 19.48 29.30
C LEU A 16 23.01 18.17 29.91
N ILE A 17 23.84 17.43 29.17
CA ILE A 17 24.51 16.21 29.64
C ILE A 17 25.38 16.51 30.87
N MET A 18 26.18 17.59 30.83
CA MET A 18 27.07 17.98 31.92
C MET A 18 26.30 18.32 33.21
N LEU A 19 25.10 18.91 33.07
CA LEU A 19 24.23 19.27 34.18
C LEU A 19 23.48 18.06 34.75
N PHE A 20 22.86 17.24 33.89
CA PHE A 20 21.98 16.15 34.33
C PHE A 20 22.71 14.83 34.63
N ILE A 21 23.72 14.47 33.85
CA ILE A 21 24.37 13.15 33.94
C ILE A 21 25.65 13.25 34.77
N TRP A 22 26.51 14.23 34.48
CA TRP A 22 27.81 14.35 35.15
C TRP A 22 27.75 15.08 36.49
N LYS A 23 26.62 15.73 36.82
CA LYS A 23 26.42 16.49 38.07
C LYS A 23 27.63 17.37 38.43
N THR A 24 28.27 17.95 37.43
CA THR A 24 29.49 18.76 37.62
C THR A 24 29.12 20.09 38.27
N ASN A 25 30.07 20.72 38.98
CA ASN A 25 29.85 22.02 39.60
C ASN A 25 29.24 23.03 38.62
N ILE A 26 28.14 23.67 39.05
CA ILE A 26 27.34 24.58 38.20
C ILE A 26 28.17 25.71 37.59
N TRP A 27 29.20 26.18 38.31
CA TRP A 27 30.12 27.21 37.85
C TRP A 27 31.00 26.77 36.67
N LEU A 28 31.47 25.52 36.66
CA LEU A 28 32.27 24.97 35.55
C LEU A 28 31.42 24.77 34.29
N VAL A 29 30.18 24.31 34.47
CA VAL A 29 29.22 24.15 33.37
C VAL A 29 28.84 25.50 32.77
N ALA A 30 28.58 26.51 33.61
CA ALA A 30 28.28 27.87 33.17
C ALA A 30 29.45 28.49 32.40
N LEU A 31 30.68 28.33 32.90
CA LEU A 31 31.89 28.81 32.21
C LEU A 31 32.04 28.18 30.82
N PHE A 32 31.93 26.85 30.74
CA PHE A 32 32.00 26.11 29.48
C PHE A 32 30.94 26.59 28.47
N TYR A 33 29.70 26.71 28.93
CA TYR A 33 28.58 27.14 28.09
C TYR A 33 28.78 28.56 27.56
N ILE A 34 29.21 29.50 28.42
CA ILE A 34 29.46 30.89 28.01
C ILE A 34 30.58 30.97 26.96
N VAL A 35 31.69 30.25 27.16
CA VAL A 35 32.82 30.27 26.22
C VAL A 35 32.39 29.70 24.86
N LEU A 36 31.73 28.55 24.83
CA LEU A 36 31.29 27.98 23.55
C LEU A 36 30.20 28.82 22.89
N LEU A 37 29.19 29.25 23.63
CA LEU A 37 28.11 30.07 23.09
C LEU A 37 28.64 31.39 22.50
N THR A 38 29.60 32.05 23.15
CA THR A 38 30.19 33.29 22.61
C THR A 38 30.95 33.06 21.31
N THR A 39 31.72 31.97 21.20
CA THR A 39 32.38 31.62 19.92
C THR A 39 31.37 31.30 18.82
N GLU A 40 30.30 30.57 19.12
CA GLU A 40 29.25 30.23 18.18
C GLU A 40 28.44 31.45 17.73
N VAL A 41 28.09 32.35 18.65
CA VAL A 41 27.38 33.60 18.33
C VAL A 41 28.25 34.50 17.46
N THR A 42 29.57 34.58 17.73
CA THR A 42 30.51 35.34 16.89
C THR A 42 30.58 34.75 15.48
N TYR A 43 30.67 33.42 15.37
CA TYR A 43 30.70 32.73 14.08
C TYR A 43 29.37 32.86 13.33
N LEU A 44 28.24 32.77 14.03
CA LEU A 44 26.90 32.99 13.48
C LEU A 44 26.76 34.42 12.95
N SER A 45 27.20 35.42 13.72
CA SER A 45 27.19 36.83 13.32
C SER A 45 28.01 37.05 12.04
N ALA A 46 29.21 36.45 11.95
CA ALA A 46 30.05 36.52 10.75
C ALA A 46 29.37 35.91 9.50
N VAL A 47 28.67 34.78 9.67
CA VAL A 47 27.93 34.12 8.58
C VAL A 47 26.67 34.91 8.20
N LEU A 48 25.96 35.48 9.17
CA LEU A 48 24.77 36.32 8.94
C LEU A 48 25.12 37.65 8.28
N TYR A 49 26.32 38.21 8.52
CA TYR A 49 26.77 39.42 7.84
C TYR A 49 26.87 39.25 6.32
N LYS A 50 27.26 38.06 5.85
CA LYS A 50 27.27 37.72 4.41
C LYS A 50 25.90 37.29 3.87
N PHE A 51 24.87 37.18 4.74
CA PHE A 51 23.54 36.76 4.33
C PHE A 51 22.91 37.75 3.33
N THR A 52 23.05 39.05 3.58
CA THR A 52 22.53 40.11 2.70
C THR A 52 23.23 40.16 1.34
N LYS A 53 24.48 39.68 1.25
CA LYS A 53 25.29 39.65 0.03
C LYS A 53 25.06 38.40 -0.84
N GLY A 54 24.07 37.56 -0.52
CA GLY A 54 23.68 36.40 -1.32
C GLY A 54 23.53 35.09 -0.55
N GLY A 55 23.86 35.06 0.75
CA GLY A 55 23.66 33.88 1.61
C GLY A 55 22.18 33.50 1.84
N TYR A 56 21.24 34.40 1.50
CA TYR A 56 19.81 34.11 1.56
C TYR A 56 19.30 33.21 0.42
N LEU A 57 20.01 33.14 -0.71
CA LEU A 57 19.54 32.41 -1.90
C LEU A 57 19.31 30.92 -1.64
N PRO A 58 20.24 30.15 -1.03
CA PRO A 58 20.01 28.73 -0.73
C PRO A 58 18.91 28.52 0.31
N VAL A 59 18.75 29.45 1.26
CA VAL A 59 17.68 29.39 2.27
C VAL A 59 16.32 29.63 1.64
N ALA A 60 16.21 30.62 0.75
CA ALA A 60 14.99 30.91 0.00
C ALA A 60 14.60 29.73 -0.91
N LEU A 61 15.58 29.14 -1.61
CA LEU A 61 15.35 27.94 -2.44
C LEU A 61 14.89 26.75 -1.59
N ALA A 62 15.55 26.48 -0.45
CA ALA A 62 15.16 25.41 0.46
C ALA A 62 13.75 25.63 1.01
N LEU A 63 13.39 26.87 1.36
CA LEU A 63 12.04 27.21 1.82
C LEU A 63 11.00 26.98 0.72
N LEU A 64 11.28 27.37 -0.53
CA LEU A 64 10.39 27.12 -1.66
C LEU A 64 10.16 25.61 -1.86
N LEU A 65 11.25 24.82 -1.91
CA LEU A 65 11.16 23.38 -2.06
C LEU A 65 10.43 22.71 -0.87
N MET A 66 10.63 23.23 0.34
CA MET A 66 9.95 22.73 1.54
C MET A 66 8.45 23.02 1.48
N VAL A 67 8.03 24.21 1.04
CA VAL A 67 6.61 24.54 0.82
C VAL A 67 6.01 23.64 -0.25
N MET A 68 6.71 23.45 -1.37
CA MET A 68 6.28 22.57 -2.46
C MET A 68 6.05 21.13 -1.98
N MET A 69 7.03 20.58 -1.26
CA MET A 69 6.95 19.23 -0.69
C MET A 69 5.89 19.14 0.41
N GLY A 70 5.74 20.17 1.23
CA GLY A 70 4.74 20.25 2.29
C GLY A 70 3.32 20.21 1.74
N ILE A 71 3.05 20.96 0.66
CA ILE A 71 1.77 20.94 -0.05
C ILE A 71 1.52 19.57 -0.69
N TRP A 72 2.53 19.02 -1.36
CA TRP A 72 2.44 17.69 -1.97
C TRP A 72 2.08 16.63 -0.93
N HIS A 73 2.82 16.59 0.18
CA HIS A 73 2.60 15.67 1.29
C HIS A 73 1.23 15.87 1.93
N TYR A 74 0.82 17.13 2.17
CA TYR A 74 -0.48 17.46 2.74
C TYR A 74 -1.64 16.89 1.90
N VAL A 75 -1.64 17.17 0.59
CA VAL A 75 -2.70 16.72 -0.32
C VAL A 75 -2.68 15.20 -0.48
N HIS A 76 -1.51 14.59 -0.64
CA HIS A 76 -1.40 13.12 -0.71
C HIS A 76 -1.94 12.45 0.55
N LYS A 77 -1.59 12.97 1.73
CA LYS A 77 -2.09 12.45 3.01
C LYS A 77 -3.60 12.59 3.13
N LYS A 78 -4.16 13.75 2.73
CA LYS A 78 -5.61 14.00 2.74
C LYS A 78 -6.36 13.09 1.79
N ARG A 79 -5.87 12.93 0.56
CA ARG A 79 -6.40 11.96 -0.42
C ARG A 79 -6.41 10.54 0.14
N TYR A 80 -5.29 10.07 0.69
CA TYR A 80 -5.21 8.72 1.26
C TYR A 80 -6.22 8.53 2.42
N MET A 81 -6.34 9.54 3.29
CA MET A 81 -7.31 9.52 4.38
C MET A 81 -8.76 9.53 3.87
N PHE A 82 -9.05 10.24 2.78
CA PHE A 82 -10.36 10.21 2.13
C PHE A 82 -10.69 8.81 1.60
N GLU A 83 -9.76 8.18 0.88
CA GLU A 83 -9.93 6.80 0.39
C GLU A 83 -10.16 5.79 1.52
N LEU A 84 -9.46 5.96 2.65
CA LEU A 84 -9.60 5.07 3.81
C LEU A 84 -10.94 5.25 4.53
N LYS A 85 -11.44 6.49 4.62
CA LYS A 85 -12.74 6.82 5.23
C LYS A 85 -13.91 6.39 4.36
N ASN A 86 -13.81 6.65 3.06
CA ASN A 86 -14.82 6.29 2.07
C ASN A 86 -14.56 4.90 1.47
N LYS A 87 -13.87 4.02 2.20
CA LYS A 87 -13.72 2.63 1.80
C LYS A 87 -15.09 1.97 1.79
N VAL A 88 -15.31 1.15 0.79
CA VAL A 88 -16.59 0.48 0.59
C VAL A 88 -16.52 -0.87 1.33
N SER A 89 -17.49 -1.13 2.18
CA SER A 89 -17.66 -2.41 2.89
C SER A 89 -18.15 -3.49 1.92
N GLY A 90 -18.03 -4.78 2.27
CA GLY A 90 -18.54 -5.87 1.42
C GLY A 90 -20.06 -5.92 1.32
N GLU A 91 -20.80 -5.10 2.06
CA GLU A 91 -22.23 -4.90 1.83
C GLU A 91 -22.53 -4.47 0.39
N PHE A 92 -21.72 -3.57 -0.19
CA PHE A 92 -21.86 -3.19 -1.59
C PHE A 92 -21.64 -4.38 -2.55
N VAL A 93 -20.72 -5.28 -2.22
CA VAL A 93 -20.51 -6.50 -3.01
C VAL A 93 -21.72 -7.42 -2.91
N ARG A 94 -22.29 -7.56 -1.70
CA ARG A 94 -23.52 -8.35 -1.50
C ARG A 94 -24.69 -7.77 -2.28
N ASP A 95 -24.82 -6.45 -2.32
CA ASP A 95 -25.85 -5.77 -3.13
C ASP A 95 -25.60 -5.97 -4.63
N LEU A 96 -24.34 -5.91 -5.06
CA LEU A 96 -23.95 -6.21 -6.43
C LEU A 96 -24.26 -7.67 -6.81
N VAL A 97 -24.11 -8.61 -5.88
CA VAL A 97 -24.50 -10.02 -6.07
C VAL A 97 -26.01 -10.16 -6.24
N LYS A 98 -26.78 -9.41 -5.46
CA LYS A 98 -28.24 -9.45 -5.48
C LYS A 98 -28.82 -8.78 -6.73
N ASN A 99 -28.19 -7.72 -7.20
CA ASN A 99 -28.62 -6.98 -8.38
C ASN A 99 -28.07 -7.63 -9.65
N GLN A 100 -28.94 -8.30 -10.42
CA GLN A 100 -28.56 -9.01 -11.66
C GLN A 100 -28.22 -8.06 -12.83
N ASP A 101 -28.30 -6.75 -12.63
CA ASP A 101 -28.14 -5.73 -13.66
C ASP A 101 -26.69 -5.55 -14.16
N VAL A 102 -25.71 -6.21 -13.52
CA VAL A 102 -24.29 -6.09 -13.87
C VAL A 102 -23.81 -7.32 -14.62
N ASN A 103 -23.48 -7.12 -15.90
CA ASN A 103 -23.05 -8.20 -16.79
C ASN A 103 -21.59 -8.59 -16.54
N ARG A 104 -21.31 -9.90 -16.46
CA ARG A 104 -19.95 -10.42 -16.32
C ARG A 104 -19.35 -10.80 -17.66
N ILE A 105 -18.33 -10.06 -18.07
CA ILE A 105 -17.55 -10.38 -19.28
C ILE A 105 -16.42 -11.36 -18.96
N PRO A 106 -16.14 -12.33 -19.84
CA PRO A 106 -15.04 -13.27 -19.65
C PRO A 106 -13.69 -12.54 -19.72
N GLY A 107 -12.78 -12.85 -18.79
CA GLY A 107 -11.49 -12.16 -18.65
C GLY A 107 -11.12 -11.87 -17.21
N ILE A 108 -9.90 -11.36 -17.00
CA ILE A 108 -9.40 -10.90 -15.70
C ILE A 108 -9.33 -9.38 -15.68
N GLY A 109 -9.98 -8.76 -14.69
CA GLY A 109 -9.88 -7.33 -14.42
C GLY A 109 -8.94 -7.06 -13.25
N LEU A 110 -7.88 -6.29 -13.47
CA LEU A 110 -6.95 -5.87 -12.43
C LEU A 110 -7.23 -4.42 -12.04
N LEU A 111 -7.83 -4.19 -10.87
CA LEU A 111 -8.05 -2.83 -10.36
C LEU A 111 -6.89 -2.42 -9.45
N TYR A 112 -6.10 -1.44 -9.89
CA TYR A 112 -5.03 -0.89 -9.06
C TYR A 112 -5.57 0.08 -8.01
N SER A 113 -5.14 -0.12 -6.76
CA SER A 113 -5.51 0.74 -5.64
C SER A 113 -4.40 0.80 -4.59
N GLU A 114 -4.23 1.97 -3.97
CA GLU A 114 -3.30 2.16 -2.85
C GLU A 114 -3.82 1.57 -1.53
N LEU A 115 -5.10 1.20 -1.48
CA LEU A 115 -5.82 0.76 -0.29
C LEU A 115 -5.52 -0.72 0.04
N VAL A 116 -4.95 -0.97 1.23
CA VAL A 116 -4.60 -2.32 1.73
C VAL A 116 -5.72 -2.97 2.54
N GLN A 117 -6.80 -2.24 2.87
CA GLN A 117 -8.02 -2.80 3.49
C GLN A 117 -9.31 -2.27 2.89
N GLY A 118 -10.21 -3.16 2.45
CA GLY A 118 -11.50 -2.81 1.83
C GLY A 118 -11.44 -2.58 0.32
N ILE A 119 -12.59 -2.23 -0.26
CA ILE A 119 -12.77 -1.96 -1.69
C ILE A 119 -12.64 -0.45 -1.94
N PRO A 120 -11.86 -0.02 -2.95
CA PRO A 120 -11.68 1.40 -3.19
C PRO A 120 -12.98 2.07 -3.69
N PRO A 121 -13.25 3.33 -3.31
CA PRO A 121 -14.49 4.04 -3.67
C PRO A 121 -14.68 4.24 -5.18
N ILE A 122 -13.61 4.12 -5.97
CA ILE A 122 -13.68 4.17 -7.43
C ILE A 122 -14.50 3.01 -8.03
N PHE A 123 -14.53 1.87 -7.35
CA PHE A 123 -15.14 0.65 -7.90
C PHE A 123 -16.68 0.76 -8.01
N PRO A 124 -17.43 1.17 -6.96
CA PRO A 124 -18.85 1.45 -7.12
C PRO A 124 -19.16 2.51 -8.18
N HIS A 125 -18.35 3.58 -8.22
CA HIS A 125 -18.52 4.64 -9.21
C HIS A 125 -18.33 4.12 -10.64
N PHE A 126 -17.36 3.23 -10.85
CA PHE A 126 -17.13 2.55 -12.11
C PHE A 126 -18.34 1.67 -12.50
N VAL A 127 -18.79 0.80 -11.59
CA VAL A 127 -19.90 -0.14 -11.86
C VAL A 127 -21.21 0.59 -12.15
N LYS A 128 -21.47 1.74 -11.49
CA LYS A 128 -22.65 2.56 -11.75
C LYS A 128 -22.66 3.16 -13.16
N LYS A 129 -21.48 3.54 -13.69
CA LYS A 129 -21.35 4.12 -15.04
C LYS A 129 -21.25 3.06 -16.13
N ILE A 130 -20.60 1.94 -15.82
CA ILE A 130 -20.40 0.82 -16.73
C ILE A 130 -20.87 -0.43 -15.99
N PRO A 131 -22.10 -0.92 -16.25
CA PRO A 131 -22.66 -2.10 -15.59
C PRO A 131 -22.06 -3.40 -16.17
N SER A 132 -20.73 -3.44 -16.28
CA SER A 132 -20.00 -4.62 -16.74
C SER A 132 -18.70 -4.80 -15.95
N ILE A 133 -18.51 -6.00 -15.42
CA ILE A 133 -17.32 -6.37 -14.66
C ILE A 133 -16.69 -7.64 -15.24
N HIS A 134 -15.40 -7.83 -14.99
CA HIS A 134 -14.69 -9.04 -15.42
C HIS A 134 -15.10 -10.25 -14.59
N SER A 135 -15.01 -11.42 -15.21
CA SER A 135 -15.37 -12.70 -14.59
C SER A 135 -14.54 -13.04 -13.35
N VAL A 136 -13.26 -12.65 -13.37
CA VAL A 136 -12.34 -12.67 -12.23
C VAL A 136 -11.85 -11.23 -12.02
N LEU A 137 -12.02 -10.70 -10.82
CA LEU A 137 -11.55 -9.35 -10.49
C LEU A 137 -10.50 -9.44 -9.39
N VAL A 138 -9.34 -8.82 -9.60
CA VAL A 138 -8.28 -8.75 -8.60
C VAL A 138 -7.99 -7.28 -8.26
N PHE A 139 -8.19 -6.91 -7.01
CA PHE A 139 -7.75 -5.63 -6.46
C PHE A 139 -6.26 -5.71 -6.15
N VAL A 140 -5.44 -5.03 -6.95
CA VAL A 140 -3.97 -5.08 -6.84
C VAL A 140 -3.46 -3.84 -6.11
N SER A 141 -2.75 -4.05 -5.01
CA SER A 141 -2.08 -3.00 -4.25
C SER A 141 -0.58 -3.22 -4.24
N ILE A 142 0.17 -2.36 -4.94
CA ILE A 142 1.63 -2.43 -4.96
C ILE A 142 2.17 -1.62 -3.78
N LYS A 143 2.98 -2.26 -2.93
CA LYS A 143 3.65 -1.62 -1.79
C LYS A 143 5.15 -1.83 -1.86
N ARG A 144 5.90 -0.72 -1.84
CA ARG A 144 7.35 -0.77 -1.67
C ARG A 144 7.70 -0.88 -0.20
N ILE A 145 8.49 -1.88 0.16
CA ILE A 145 8.94 -2.15 1.53
C ILE A 145 10.45 -1.88 1.65
N PRO A 146 10.96 -1.54 2.86
CA PRO A 146 12.34 -1.10 3.06
C PRO A 146 13.36 -2.26 3.08
N VAL A 147 13.19 -3.25 2.21
CA VAL A 147 14.11 -4.37 2.02
C VAL A 147 14.61 -4.36 0.57
N SER A 148 15.79 -4.96 0.32
CA SER A 148 16.43 -4.88 -1.00
C SER A 148 15.59 -5.56 -2.07
N LYS A 149 15.30 -6.85 -1.87
CA LYS A 149 14.46 -7.67 -2.74
C LYS A 149 13.56 -8.55 -1.88
N VAL A 150 12.33 -8.75 -2.33
CA VAL A 150 11.36 -9.64 -1.66
C VAL A 150 11.43 -11.01 -2.31
N ALA A 151 11.38 -12.07 -1.51
CA ALA A 151 11.28 -13.43 -2.02
C ALA A 151 10.00 -13.59 -2.87
N ALA A 152 10.06 -14.43 -3.91
CA ALA A 152 8.93 -14.60 -4.84
C ALA A 152 7.65 -15.07 -4.13
N GLU A 153 7.80 -15.93 -3.12
CA GLU A 153 6.72 -16.48 -2.30
C GLU A 153 6.02 -15.44 -1.40
N GLU A 154 6.75 -14.42 -0.93
CA GLU A 154 6.18 -13.34 -0.10
C GLU A 154 5.75 -12.11 -0.90
N ARG A 155 5.99 -12.15 -2.22
CA ARG A 155 5.75 -11.04 -3.13
C ARG A 155 4.27 -10.79 -3.32
N PHE A 156 3.45 -11.84 -3.42
CA PHE A 156 2.02 -11.73 -3.68
C PHE A 156 1.21 -12.30 -2.53
N ILE A 157 0.56 -11.42 -1.78
CA ILE A 157 -0.32 -11.84 -0.68
C ILE A 157 -1.75 -11.71 -1.12
N PHE A 158 -2.40 -12.86 -1.28
CA PHE A 158 -3.79 -12.93 -1.67
C PHE A 158 -4.73 -12.97 -0.46
N ARG A 159 -5.90 -12.38 -0.64
CA ARG A 159 -7.04 -12.48 0.28
C ARG A 159 -8.33 -12.43 -0.52
N GLN A 160 -9.30 -13.25 -0.14
CA GLN A 160 -10.62 -13.19 -0.75
C GLN A 160 -11.45 -12.03 -0.18
N VAL A 161 -12.25 -11.38 -1.03
CA VAL A 161 -13.14 -10.29 -0.62
C VAL A 161 -14.50 -10.86 -0.22
N GLU A 162 -14.78 -10.92 1.09
CA GLU A 162 -16.04 -11.16 1.84
C GLU A 162 -17.00 -12.30 1.40
N GLN A 163 -17.11 -12.66 0.11
CA GLN A 163 -17.95 -13.74 -0.41
C GLN A 163 -17.32 -14.51 -1.58
N LYS A 164 -17.33 -15.84 -1.49
CA LYS A 164 -16.66 -16.77 -2.43
C LYS A 164 -17.24 -16.76 -3.84
N HIS A 165 -18.55 -16.55 -3.96
CA HIS A 165 -19.28 -16.74 -5.22
C HIS A 165 -19.03 -15.65 -6.28
N TYR A 166 -18.42 -14.52 -5.91
CA TYR A 166 -18.20 -13.40 -6.83
C TYR A 166 -16.78 -13.34 -7.42
N ARG A 167 -15.89 -14.28 -7.08
CA ARG A 167 -14.51 -14.38 -7.66
C ARG A 167 -13.77 -13.05 -7.66
N MET A 168 -13.92 -12.33 -6.56
CA MET A 168 -13.26 -11.06 -6.28
C MET A 168 -12.13 -11.34 -5.29
N PHE A 169 -10.91 -11.17 -5.77
CA PHE A 169 -9.71 -11.39 -4.99
C PHE A 169 -9.03 -10.06 -4.75
N ARG A 170 -8.21 -10.06 -3.71
CA ARG A 170 -7.29 -8.98 -3.44
C ARG A 170 -5.90 -9.54 -3.47
N CYS A 171 -4.99 -8.80 -4.09
CA CYS A 171 -3.57 -9.05 -4.04
C CYS A 171 -2.82 -7.84 -3.50
N VAL A 172 -2.00 -8.03 -2.48
CA VAL A 172 -0.99 -7.06 -2.06
C VAL A 172 0.35 -7.51 -2.61
N ALA A 173 0.86 -6.77 -3.59
CA ALA A 173 2.13 -7.06 -4.23
C ALA A 173 3.25 -6.25 -3.54
N ARG A 174 4.15 -6.94 -2.84
CA ARG A 174 5.27 -6.36 -2.07
C ARG A 174 6.53 -6.32 -2.92
N TYR A 175 7.16 -5.15 -2.99
CA TYR A 175 8.38 -4.93 -3.76
C TYR A 175 9.44 -4.28 -2.88
N GLY A 176 10.68 -4.76 -2.98
CA GLY A 176 11.83 -4.11 -2.36
C GLY A 176 12.23 -2.84 -3.10
N TYR A 177 13.18 -2.09 -2.54
CA TYR A 177 13.68 -0.88 -3.19
C TYR A 177 14.49 -1.18 -4.46
N ASN A 178 15.12 -2.35 -4.55
CA ASN A 178 15.84 -2.82 -5.75
C ASN A 178 14.98 -3.74 -6.64
N ASP A 179 13.73 -4.00 -6.28
CA ASP A 179 12.85 -4.81 -7.12
C ASP A 179 12.29 -3.99 -8.28
N ILE A 180 12.49 -4.52 -9.48
CA ILE A 180 11.96 -3.98 -10.72
C ILE A 180 10.64 -4.72 -10.98
N VAL A 181 9.58 -3.96 -11.26
CA VAL A 181 8.33 -4.54 -11.79
C VAL A 181 8.65 -4.97 -13.21
N GLY A 182 8.59 -6.29 -13.47
CA GLY A 182 8.87 -6.88 -14.78
C GLY A 182 7.92 -6.39 -15.86
N LYS A 183 7.96 -7.02 -17.03
CA LYS A 183 6.98 -6.72 -18.08
C LYS A 183 5.58 -7.10 -17.59
N SER A 184 4.57 -6.41 -18.09
CA SER A 184 3.18 -6.72 -17.76
C SER A 184 2.80 -8.19 -17.94
N GLU A 185 3.33 -8.86 -18.96
CA GLU A 185 3.02 -10.28 -19.22
C GLU A 185 3.62 -11.21 -18.15
N GLU A 186 4.85 -10.96 -17.71
CA GLU A 186 5.48 -11.70 -16.60
C GLU A 186 4.70 -11.47 -15.31
N PHE A 187 4.32 -10.22 -15.04
CA PHE A 187 3.50 -9.88 -13.87
C PHE A 187 2.12 -10.56 -13.91
N GLU A 188 1.46 -10.57 -15.07
CA GLU A 188 0.17 -11.25 -15.27
C GLU A 188 0.30 -12.76 -14.96
N GLN A 189 1.34 -13.42 -15.46
CA GLN A 189 1.60 -14.84 -15.24
C GLN A 189 1.90 -15.15 -13.76
N ASP A 190 2.82 -14.39 -13.15
CA ASP A 190 3.18 -14.56 -11.74
C ASP A 190 1.96 -14.35 -10.83
N LEU A 191 1.16 -13.32 -11.10
CA LEU A 191 -0.05 -13.02 -10.34
C LEU A 191 -1.06 -14.17 -10.42
N VAL A 192 -1.32 -14.69 -11.62
CA VAL A 192 -2.29 -15.78 -11.82
C VAL A 192 -1.78 -17.08 -11.21
N GLN A 193 -0.48 -17.37 -11.30
CA GLN A 193 0.10 -18.56 -10.69
C GLN A 193 -0.07 -18.54 -9.16
N ASN A 194 0.31 -17.43 -8.51
CA ASN A 194 0.13 -17.27 -7.07
C ASN A 194 -1.36 -17.25 -6.66
N LEU A 195 -2.26 -16.74 -7.52
CA LEU A 195 -3.71 -16.82 -7.28
C LEU A 195 -4.22 -18.26 -7.28
N LYS A 196 -3.73 -19.11 -8.19
CA LYS A 196 -4.10 -20.54 -8.22
C LYS A 196 -3.63 -21.27 -6.98
N GLU A 197 -2.40 -20.99 -6.54
CA GLU A 197 -1.85 -21.56 -5.30
C GLU A 197 -2.65 -21.11 -4.08
N PHE A 198 -3.04 -19.84 -4.02
CA PHE A 198 -3.95 -19.33 -2.98
C PHE A 198 -5.29 -20.06 -2.98
N ILE A 199 -5.94 -20.23 -4.14
CA ILE A 199 -7.22 -20.95 -4.24
C ILE A 199 -7.05 -22.38 -3.75
N ARG A 200 -6.00 -23.08 -4.19
CA ARG A 200 -5.71 -24.45 -3.75
C ARG A 200 -5.56 -24.55 -2.24
N TYR A 201 -4.78 -23.64 -1.65
CA TYR A 201 -4.57 -23.58 -0.21
C TYR A 201 -5.86 -23.26 0.56
N GLU A 202 -6.66 -22.32 0.08
CA GLU A 202 -7.91 -21.95 0.72
C GLU A 202 -8.90 -23.12 0.80
N TYR A 203 -9.04 -23.90 -0.28
CA TYR A 203 -9.87 -25.11 -0.29
C TYR A 203 -9.31 -26.21 0.63
N TYR A 204 -7.98 -26.38 0.67
CA TYR A 204 -7.33 -27.32 1.59
C TYR A 204 -7.58 -26.98 3.06
N VAL A 205 -7.46 -25.69 3.45
CA VAL A 205 -7.72 -25.24 4.83
C VAL A 205 -9.18 -25.47 5.24
N LEU A 206 -10.14 -25.31 4.33
CA LEU A 206 -11.55 -25.59 4.62
C LEU A 206 -11.85 -27.08 4.82
N GLU A 207 -11.03 -27.97 4.24
CA GLU A 207 -11.20 -29.41 4.31
C GLU A 207 -10.60 -29.99 5.61
N TYR A 208 -9.47 -29.45 6.07
CA TYR A 208 -8.74 -29.94 7.25
C TYR A 208 -8.79 -29.04 8.49
N GLY A 209 -9.22 -27.78 8.35
CA GLY A 209 -9.30 -26.81 9.46
C GLY A 209 -10.62 -26.87 10.24
N SER A 210 -11.57 -27.71 9.85
CA SER A 210 -12.85 -27.93 10.54
C SER A 210 -12.82 -29.08 11.56
N THR A 211 -11.64 -29.52 11.98
CA THR A 211 -11.47 -30.47 13.09
C THR A 211 -10.55 -29.88 14.16
N GLU A 212 -11.05 -28.90 14.93
CA GLU A 212 -10.59 -28.66 16.30
C GLU A 212 -11.66 -27.86 17.05
N ASP A 213 -12.26 -28.51 18.04
CA ASP A 213 -13.35 -28.01 18.87
C ASP A 213 -12.90 -26.90 19.85
N THR A 214 -13.73 -25.86 19.95
CA THR A 214 -14.15 -25.15 21.16
C THR A 214 -13.13 -24.36 22.03
N ASN A 215 -13.43 -23.06 22.17
CA ASN A 215 -13.01 -22.08 23.19
C ASN A 215 -11.57 -21.53 23.15
N THR A 216 -11.39 -20.37 22.52
CA THR A 216 -10.64 -19.22 23.09
C THR A 216 -10.87 -17.93 22.29
N ASN A 217 -10.80 -16.79 22.99
CA ASN A 217 -11.21 -15.45 22.59
C ASN A 217 -10.62 -14.92 21.25
N PRO A 218 -11.33 -14.01 20.53
CA PRO A 218 -10.87 -13.48 19.25
C PRO A 218 -9.90 -12.31 19.44
N LEU A 219 -8.62 -12.59 19.63
CA LEU A 219 -7.55 -11.57 19.65
C LEU A 219 -6.20 -12.22 19.33
N SER A 220 -5.98 -12.53 18.05
CA SER A 220 -4.68 -12.63 17.35
C SER A 220 -4.83 -13.48 16.08
N VAL A 221 -5.17 -12.84 14.96
CA VAL A 221 -4.77 -13.41 13.65
C VAL A 221 -3.37 -12.88 13.41
N GLU A 222 -2.42 -13.49 14.11
CA GLU A 222 -1.00 -13.28 13.92
C GLU A 222 -0.52 -14.15 12.77
N VAL A 223 0.44 -13.60 12.03
CA VAL A 223 0.96 -14.03 10.74
C VAL A 223 1.31 -15.52 10.73
N ALA A 224 0.54 -16.33 10.02
CA ALA A 224 0.94 -17.69 9.66
C ALA A 224 1.65 -17.65 8.29
N SER A 225 2.98 -17.60 8.34
CA SER A 225 3.86 -18.04 7.26
C SER A 225 3.56 -19.51 6.93
N VAL A 226 3.40 -19.79 5.64
CA VAL A 226 3.24 -21.15 5.11
C VAL A 226 4.47 -21.98 5.47
N PRO A 227 4.36 -23.12 6.19
CA PRO A 227 5.47 -24.05 6.31
C PRO A 227 5.39 -25.06 5.16
N HIS A 228 6.51 -25.26 4.46
CA HIS A 228 6.64 -26.36 3.52
C HIS A 228 7.91 -27.18 3.73
N SER A 229 7.69 -28.50 3.60
CA SER A 229 8.62 -29.58 3.27
C SER A 229 9.67 -29.99 4.30
N GLY A 230 9.32 -31.04 5.06
CA GLY A 230 10.24 -31.84 5.88
C GLY A 230 9.85 -33.31 5.82
N GLN A 231 10.82 -34.14 5.43
CA GLN A 231 10.83 -35.58 5.20
C GLN A 231 9.91 -36.46 6.07
N ILE A 232 9.20 -37.37 5.42
CA ILE A 232 8.43 -38.47 6.01
C ILE A 232 9.40 -39.63 6.31
N ALA A 233 9.58 -39.97 7.58
CA ALA A 233 10.14 -41.26 8.02
C ALA A 233 9.02 -42.13 8.58
N ALA A 234 8.91 -43.35 8.03
CA ALA A 234 7.88 -44.32 8.32
C ALA A 234 8.04 -44.98 9.70
N THR A 235 6.95 -45.13 10.44
CA THR A 235 6.76 -46.29 11.35
C THR A 235 5.26 -46.55 11.49
N GLY A 236 4.83 -47.76 11.10
CA GLY A 236 3.41 -48.09 10.97
C GLY A 236 2.72 -48.45 12.29
N THR A 237 1.39 -48.61 12.22
CA THR A 237 0.64 -49.77 12.73
C THR A 237 -0.73 -49.77 12.05
N ARG A 238 -1.15 -50.95 11.55
CA ARG A 238 -2.43 -51.21 10.90
C ARG A 238 -3.59 -51.14 11.90
N SER A 239 -4.67 -50.48 11.51
CA SER A 239 -6.03 -50.91 11.88
C SER A 239 -7.00 -50.52 10.76
N SER A 240 -7.64 -51.54 10.22
CA SER A 240 -8.62 -51.51 9.15
C SER A 240 -10.01 -51.15 9.67
N SER A 241 -10.64 -50.14 9.08
CA SER A 241 -12.10 -50.02 9.08
C SER A 241 -12.57 -49.46 7.73
N ASN A 242 -13.27 -50.32 6.99
CA ASN A 242 -13.96 -49.97 5.75
C ASN A 242 -15.05 -48.94 6.05
N SER A 243 -14.92 -47.73 5.49
CA SER A 243 -16.04 -46.80 5.36
C SER A 243 -15.86 -45.93 4.11
N SER A 244 -16.70 -46.22 3.12
CA SER A 244 -17.15 -45.36 2.00
C SER A 244 -16.23 -44.20 1.55
N SER A 245 -15.45 -44.46 0.50
CA SER A 245 -14.59 -43.53 -0.25
C SER A 245 -15.37 -42.53 -1.14
N GLY A 246 -16.44 -41.93 -0.63
CA GLY A 246 -17.34 -41.05 -1.41
C GLY A 246 -17.28 -39.55 -1.08
N ILE A 247 -16.53 -39.14 -0.05
CA ILE A 247 -16.58 -37.76 0.47
C ILE A 247 -15.25 -37.00 0.29
N LEU A 248 -14.14 -37.71 0.02
CA LEU A 248 -12.79 -37.13 -0.12
C LEU A 248 -12.49 -36.46 -1.47
N THR A 249 -13.33 -36.61 -2.49
CA THR A 249 -13.07 -36.08 -3.85
C THR A 249 -13.78 -34.76 -4.15
N ALA A 250 -14.88 -34.45 -3.46
CA ALA A 250 -15.73 -33.32 -3.82
C ALA A 250 -15.09 -31.92 -3.62
N PRO A 251 -14.27 -31.66 -2.57
CA PRO A 251 -13.66 -30.34 -2.37
C PRO A 251 -12.46 -30.07 -3.29
N LEU A 252 -11.58 -31.06 -3.50
CA LEU A 252 -10.44 -30.96 -4.41
C LEU A 252 -10.88 -30.75 -5.87
N GLU A 253 -11.91 -31.48 -6.32
CA GLU A 253 -12.50 -31.24 -7.64
C GLU A 253 -13.09 -29.82 -7.79
N ARG A 254 -13.61 -29.22 -6.70
CA ARG A 254 -14.14 -27.86 -6.74
C ARG A 254 -13.00 -26.83 -6.87
N ALA A 255 -11.88 -27.06 -6.19
CA ALA A 255 -10.69 -26.22 -6.32
C ALA A 255 -10.13 -26.29 -7.76
N ASP A 256 -10.03 -27.49 -8.34
CA ASP A 256 -9.52 -27.68 -9.70
C ASP A 256 -10.41 -26.99 -10.74
N LYS A 257 -11.75 -27.08 -10.59
CA LYS A 257 -12.71 -26.35 -11.44
C LYS A 257 -12.55 -24.83 -11.34
N GLU A 258 -12.24 -24.30 -10.16
CA GLU A 258 -12.04 -22.87 -9.97
C GLU A 258 -10.70 -22.40 -10.54
N ILE A 259 -9.64 -23.20 -10.38
CA ILE A 259 -8.32 -22.98 -11.00
C ILE A 259 -8.43 -23.00 -12.54
N GLU A 260 -9.16 -23.96 -13.10
CA GLU A 260 -9.42 -24.05 -14.54
C GLU A 260 -10.21 -22.83 -15.03
N PHE A 261 -11.19 -22.37 -14.25
CA PHE A 261 -11.94 -21.15 -14.57
C PHE A 261 -11.02 -19.92 -14.64
N VAL A 262 -10.12 -19.75 -13.65
CA VAL A 262 -9.15 -18.64 -13.63
C VAL A 262 -8.21 -18.72 -14.83
N GLN A 263 -7.74 -19.93 -15.18
CA GLN A 263 -6.91 -20.16 -16.36
C GLN A 263 -7.63 -19.74 -17.65
N LYS A 264 -8.88 -20.18 -17.84
CA LYS A 264 -9.71 -19.81 -18.99
C LYS A 264 -10.00 -18.30 -19.04
N ALA A 265 -10.15 -17.66 -17.89
CA ALA A 265 -10.29 -16.20 -17.81
C ALA A 265 -9.00 -15.48 -18.24
N MET A 266 -7.83 -15.99 -17.86
CA MET A 266 -6.54 -15.43 -18.29
C MET A 266 -6.37 -15.50 -19.81
N GLU A 267 -6.75 -16.62 -20.44
CA GLU A 267 -6.70 -16.81 -21.91
C GLU A 267 -7.61 -15.83 -22.67
N LYS A 268 -8.71 -15.39 -22.05
CA LYS A 268 -9.61 -14.38 -22.62
C LYS A 268 -9.04 -12.96 -22.54
N GLY A 269 -7.98 -12.76 -21.76
CA GLY A 269 -7.23 -11.51 -21.66
C GLY A 269 -7.36 -10.83 -20.31
N VAL A 270 -6.39 -9.96 -20.04
CA VAL A 270 -6.29 -9.14 -18.83
C VAL A 270 -6.50 -7.67 -19.18
N VAL A 271 -7.38 -7.01 -18.43
CA VAL A 271 -7.62 -5.57 -18.54
C VAL A 271 -7.22 -4.90 -17.24
N TYR A 272 -6.48 -3.80 -17.35
CA TYR A 272 -6.02 -3.02 -16.22
C TYR A 272 -6.95 -1.83 -16.01
N LEU A 273 -7.48 -1.71 -14.80
CA LEU A 273 -8.33 -0.61 -14.39
C LEU A 273 -7.54 0.28 -13.42
N LEU A 274 -7.31 1.54 -13.81
CA LEU A 274 -6.58 2.52 -13.00
C LEU A 274 -7.50 3.67 -12.63
N GLY A 275 -7.63 3.93 -11.33
CA GLY A 275 -8.35 5.10 -10.83
C GLY A 275 -7.51 6.36 -10.96
N GLU A 276 -7.98 7.33 -11.73
CA GLU A 276 -7.44 8.68 -11.74
C GLU A 276 -8.26 9.55 -10.80
N THR A 277 -7.66 9.93 -9.68
CA THR A 277 -8.33 10.79 -8.71
C THR A 277 -7.92 12.25 -8.94
N GLU A 278 -8.88 13.10 -9.20
CA GLU A 278 -8.70 14.55 -9.14
C GLU A 278 -9.08 15.03 -7.75
N VAL A 279 -8.28 15.94 -7.19
CA VAL A 279 -8.47 16.41 -5.82
C VAL A 279 -8.87 17.88 -5.88
N LEU A 280 -10.06 18.19 -5.38
CA LEU A 280 -10.62 19.53 -5.28
C LEU A 280 -10.84 19.90 -3.82
N ALA A 281 -10.77 21.18 -3.51
CA ALA A 281 -11.16 21.69 -2.19
C ALA A 281 -12.69 21.71 -2.05
N GLU A 282 -13.20 21.31 -0.89
CA GLU A 282 -14.62 21.45 -0.53
C GLU A 282 -15.11 22.92 -0.66
N GLU A 283 -16.39 23.13 -1.01
CA GLU A 283 -16.96 24.46 -1.24
C GLU A 283 -16.89 25.39 -0.01
N ASN A 284 -16.95 24.81 1.20
CA ASN A 284 -16.88 25.53 2.47
C ASN A 284 -15.44 25.68 3.02
N SER A 285 -14.43 25.36 2.22
CA SER A 285 -13.03 25.45 2.65
C SER A 285 -12.52 26.89 2.71
N SER A 286 -11.52 27.13 3.57
CA SER A 286 -10.86 28.43 3.63
C SER A 286 -10.23 28.80 2.28
N ILE A 287 -10.21 30.09 1.97
CA ILE A 287 -9.65 30.62 0.71
C ILE A 287 -8.21 30.13 0.48
N LEU A 288 -7.42 30.05 1.56
CA LEU A 288 -6.06 29.52 1.52
C LEU A 288 -6.03 28.03 1.11
N LYS A 289 -6.89 27.19 1.71
CA LYS A 289 -6.99 25.76 1.35
C LYS A 289 -7.40 25.60 -0.11
N ARG A 290 -8.34 26.41 -0.59
CA ARG A 290 -8.77 26.43 -2.00
C ARG A 290 -7.64 26.82 -2.96
N ILE A 291 -6.84 27.84 -2.62
CA ILE A 291 -5.66 28.22 -3.43
C ILE A 291 -4.63 27.10 -3.46
N VAL A 292 -4.33 26.52 -2.29
CA VAL A 292 -3.31 25.46 -2.17
C VAL A 292 -3.72 24.20 -2.94
N VAL A 293 -4.96 23.74 -2.82
CA VAL A 293 -5.42 22.50 -3.47
C VAL A 293 -5.72 22.70 -4.95
N ASN A 294 -6.53 23.71 -5.31
CA ASN A 294 -7.03 23.83 -6.69
C ASN A 294 -5.99 24.43 -7.64
N TYR A 295 -5.08 25.29 -7.16
CA TYR A 295 -4.09 25.93 -8.01
C TYR A 295 -2.69 25.34 -7.80
N LEU A 296 -2.17 25.44 -6.57
CA LEU A 296 -0.77 25.10 -6.32
C LEU A 296 -0.51 23.60 -6.48
N TYR A 297 -1.31 22.74 -5.83
CA TYR A 297 -1.19 21.29 -6.01
C TYR A 297 -1.50 20.86 -7.44
N HIS A 298 -2.52 21.41 -8.08
CA HIS A 298 -2.83 21.10 -9.48
C HIS A 298 -1.67 21.45 -10.42
N PHE A 299 -1.05 22.62 -10.24
CA PHE A 299 0.14 23.04 -10.99
C PHE A 299 1.32 22.09 -10.74
N LEU A 300 1.59 21.75 -9.47
CA LEU A 300 2.66 20.80 -9.12
C LEU A 300 2.41 19.43 -9.73
N ARG A 301 1.17 18.92 -9.67
CA ARG A 301 0.78 17.64 -10.27
C ARG A 301 0.98 17.65 -11.78
N LYS A 302 0.62 18.73 -12.46
CA LYS A 302 0.75 18.84 -13.92
C LYS A 302 2.21 18.94 -14.40
N ASN A 303 3.07 19.64 -13.64
CA ASN A 303 4.45 19.89 -14.06
C ASN A 303 5.47 18.87 -13.54
N LEU A 304 5.24 18.27 -12.36
CA LEU A 304 6.23 17.39 -11.70
C LEU A 304 5.91 15.92 -11.85
N ARG A 305 4.65 15.53 -12.07
CA ARG A 305 4.26 14.13 -12.10
C ARG A 305 4.26 13.60 -13.52
N GLU A 306 5.44 13.35 -14.04
CA GLU A 306 5.63 12.44 -15.16
C GLU A 306 6.03 11.06 -14.61
N SER A 307 5.06 10.16 -14.43
CA SER A 307 5.19 8.70 -14.59
C SER A 307 4.13 7.94 -13.78
N ASP A 308 2.99 7.68 -14.41
CA ASP A 308 2.30 6.41 -14.19
C ASP A 308 3.12 5.22 -14.77
N LYS A 309 4.36 5.47 -15.25
CA LYS A 309 5.33 4.47 -15.77
C LYS A 309 5.84 3.49 -14.70
N ILE A 310 5.36 3.55 -13.45
CA ILE A 310 5.72 2.58 -12.40
C ILE A 310 5.24 1.16 -12.77
N LEU A 311 4.24 1.08 -13.64
CA LEU A 311 3.73 -0.15 -14.21
C LEU A 311 3.90 -0.08 -15.72
N SER A 312 4.62 -1.03 -16.30
CA SER A 312 4.83 -1.24 -17.74
C SER A 312 3.55 -1.72 -18.46
N ILE A 313 2.39 -1.19 -18.06
CA ILE A 313 1.07 -1.58 -18.55
C ILE A 313 0.93 -1.22 -20.03
N PRO A 314 0.60 -2.18 -20.90
CA PRO A 314 0.27 -1.91 -22.29
C PRO A 314 -0.93 -0.96 -22.37
N HIS A 315 -0.76 0.18 -23.04
CA HIS A 315 -1.82 1.18 -23.20
C HIS A 315 -3.11 0.60 -23.81
N ARG A 316 -3.00 -0.40 -24.68
CA ARG A 316 -4.14 -1.11 -25.30
C ARG A 316 -5.02 -1.89 -24.32
N LYS A 317 -4.50 -2.24 -23.13
CA LYS A 317 -5.21 -2.99 -22.08
C LYS A 317 -5.62 -2.10 -20.90
N LEU A 318 -5.37 -0.79 -20.96
CA LEU A 318 -5.57 0.13 -19.83
C LEU A 318 -6.89 0.89 -19.95
N LEU A 319 -7.72 0.81 -18.91
CA LEU A 319 -8.90 1.63 -18.72
C LEU A 319 -8.66 2.60 -17.55
N ARG A 320 -8.71 3.90 -17.82
CA ARG A 320 -8.59 4.97 -16.82
C ARG A 320 -9.98 5.44 -16.40
N VAL A 321 -10.25 5.43 -15.10
CA VAL A 321 -11.53 5.90 -14.55
C VAL A 321 -11.27 7.12 -13.68
N GLY A 322 -11.77 8.27 -14.12
CA GLY A 322 -11.71 9.52 -13.37
C GLY A 322 -12.71 9.56 -12.21
N MET A 323 -12.28 10.04 -11.05
CA MET A 323 -13.14 10.38 -9.91
C MET A 323 -12.61 11.61 -9.18
N THR A 324 -13.52 12.47 -8.77
CA THR A 324 -13.18 13.70 -8.04
C THR A 324 -13.33 13.46 -6.55
N TYR A 325 -12.30 13.82 -5.78
CA TYR A 325 -12.31 13.84 -4.32
C TYR A 325 -12.35 15.28 -3.84
N GLU A 326 -13.37 15.59 -3.07
CA GLU A 326 -13.50 16.85 -2.37
C GLU A 326 -12.86 16.69 -0.97
N ILE A 327 -11.80 17.44 -0.68
CA ILE A 327 -11.00 17.31 0.57
C ILE A 327 -10.86 18.59 1.38
#